data_AF-A0A3B0VZ38-F1
#
_entry.id   AF-A0A3B0VZ38-F1
#
_cell.length_a   1.000
_cell.length_b   1.000
_cell.length_c   1.000
_cell.angle_alpha   90.00
_cell.angle_beta   90.00
_cell.angle_gamma   90.00
#
_symmetry.space_group_name_H-M   'P 1'
#
loop_
_entity.id
_entity.type
_entity.pdbx_description
1 polymer ?
#
loop_
_entity_poly.entity_id
_entity_poly.type
_entity_poly.pdbx_seq_one_letter_code
_entity_poly.pdbx_strand_id
1 'polypeptide(L)'
;MSHKDNSRHQNIRRVAIDLLSRREHSSFELARKLAIRSFDALEIDEVLVKLRDEGLQSDVRFTEAYVYFRIQKGYGPIRIQADLKQRGID
;
A
#
# COMPACT_ATOMS: atom_id res chain seq x y z
N MET A 1 -7.89 28.21 3.09
CA MET A 1 -7.35 26.89 3.53
C MET A 1 -7.50 25.79 2.47
N SER A 2 -8.54 25.79 1.63
CA SER A 2 -8.87 24.65 0.74
C SER A 2 -7.88 24.27 -0.40
N HIS A 3 -7.06 25.19 -0.94
CA HIS A 3 -6.19 24.86 -2.08
C HIS A 3 -4.90 24.08 -1.73
N LYS A 4 -4.34 24.27 -0.53
CA LYS A 4 -3.09 23.57 -0.13
C LYS A 4 -3.34 22.10 0.18
N ASP A 5 -4.47 21.78 0.81
CA ASP A 5 -4.82 20.41 1.19
C ASP A 5 -5.04 19.54 -0.05
N ASN A 6 -5.71 20.07 -1.08
CA ASN A 6 -5.87 19.36 -2.36
C ASN A 6 -4.53 19.09 -3.05
N SER A 7 -3.60 20.04 -3.02
CA SER A 7 -2.26 19.86 -3.61
C SER A 7 -1.43 18.78 -2.89
N ARG A 8 -1.58 18.65 -1.56
CA ARG A 8 -0.89 17.59 -0.79
C ARG A 8 -1.47 16.22 -1.09
N HIS A 9 -2.80 16.09 -1.07
CA HIS A 9 -3.49 14.86 -1.45
C HIS A 9 -3.11 14.39 -2.85
N GLN A 10 -3.02 15.31 -3.81
CA GLN A 10 -2.56 15.01 -5.16
C GLN A 10 -1.12 14.49 -5.19
N ASN A 11 -0.22 15.05 -4.37
CA ASN A 11 1.16 14.58 -4.31
C ASN A 11 1.27 13.19 -3.68
N ILE A 12 0.57 12.95 -2.57
CA ILE A 12 0.47 11.63 -1.93
C ILE A 12 -0.07 10.59 -2.93
N ARG A 13 -1.19 10.92 -3.58
CA ARG A 13 -1.83 10.06 -4.59
C ARG A 13 -0.88 9.73 -5.74
N ARG A 14 -0.18 10.73 -6.29
CA ARG A 14 0.79 10.53 -7.36
C ARG A 14 1.89 9.55 -6.95
N VAL A 15 2.47 9.72 -5.76
CA VAL A 15 3.51 8.83 -5.25
C VAL A 15 2.96 7.42 -5.01
N ALA A 16 1.76 7.29 -4.47
CA ALA A 16 1.12 5.99 -4.25
C ALA A 16 0.86 5.25 -5.58
N ILE A 17 0.38 5.96 -6.61
CA ILE A 17 0.18 5.41 -7.96
C ILE A 17 1.51 4.99 -8.59
N ASP A 18 2.60 5.76 -8.44
CA ASP A 18 3.93 5.35 -8.94
C ASP A 18 4.47 4.09 -8.25
N LEU A 19 4.08 3.85 -6.99
CA LEU A 19 4.41 2.61 -6.30
C LEU A 19 3.56 1.45 -6.83
N LEU A 20 2.24 1.65 -6.94
CA LEU A 20 1.28 0.65 -7.41
C LEU A 20 1.52 0.25 -8.87
N SER A 21 1.99 1.17 -9.72
CA SER A 21 2.28 0.88 -11.13
C SER A 21 3.41 -0.14 -11.33
N ARG A 22 4.28 -0.31 -10.34
CA ARG A 22 5.43 -1.23 -10.40
C ARG A 22 5.10 -2.63 -9.91
N ARG A 23 4.18 -2.73 -8.95
CA ARG A 23 3.63 -3.99 -8.39
C ARG A 23 2.48 -3.69 -7.44
N GLU A 24 1.71 -4.72 -7.12
CA GLU A 24 0.75 -4.68 -6.01
C GLU A 24 1.46 -4.35 -4.69
N HIS A 25 0.80 -3.53 -3.87
CA HIS A 25 1.25 -3.14 -2.54
C HIS A 25 0.07 -3.22 -1.57
N SER A 26 0.32 -3.70 -0.34
CA SER A 26 -0.68 -3.56 0.72
C SER A 26 -0.85 -2.11 1.13
N SER A 27 -2.01 -1.79 1.71
CA SER A 27 -2.29 -0.47 2.27
C SER A 27 -1.21 -0.10 3.30
N PHE A 28 -0.82 -1.05 4.15
CA PHE A 28 0.27 -0.87 5.11
C PHE A 28 1.63 -0.56 4.46
N GLU A 29 2.01 -1.27 3.39
CA GLU A 29 3.27 -1.01 2.67
C GLU A 29 3.28 0.40 2.07
N LEU A 30 2.13 0.86 1.53
CA LEU A 30 2.00 2.21 0.98
C LEU A 30 2.07 3.26 2.10
N ALA A 31 1.30 3.10 3.17
CA ALA A 31 1.29 4.03 4.30
C ALA A 31 2.69 4.23 4.87
N ARG A 32 3.42 3.13 5.12
CA ARG A 32 4.81 3.19 5.60
C ARG A 32 5.74 3.92 4.63
N LYS A 33 5.62 3.65 3.32
CA LYS A 33 6.47 4.30 2.29
C LYS A 33 6.17 5.79 2.14
N LEU A 34 4.90 6.18 2.29
CA LEU A 34 4.47 7.58 2.24
C LEU A 34 4.90 8.32 3.51
N ALA A 35 4.79 7.69 4.68
CA ALA A 35 5.27 8.26 5.94
C ALA A 35 6.80 8.51 5.94
N ILE A 36 7.60 7.60 5.37
CA ILE A 36 9.05 7.80 5.17
C ILE A 36 9.34 9.06 4.32
N ARG A 37 8.42 9.46 3.44
CA ARG A 37 8.51 10.69 2.63
C ARG A 37 7.97 11.92 3.35
N SER A 38 7.72 11.83 4.65
CA SER A 38 7.23 12.91 5.52
C SER A 38 5.85 13.45 5.12
N PHE A 39 5.00 12.61 4.53
CA PHE A 39 3.58 12.92 4.37
C PHE A 39 2.83 12.69 5.70
N ASP A 40 1.79 13.49 5.94
CA ASP A 40 0.97 13.39 7.14
C ASP A 40 0.14 12.09 7.17
N ALA A 41 0.01 11.47 8.34
CA ALA A 41 -0.66 10.18 8.48
C ALA A 41 -2.15 10.25 8.13
N LEU A 42 -2.86 11.33 8.50
CA LEU A 42 -4.27 11.49 8.19
C LEU A 42 -4.48 11.68 6.69
N GLU A 43 -3.66 12.52 6.04
CA GLU A 43 -3.71 12.74 4.59
C GLU A 43 -3.37 11.44 3.82
N ILE A 44 -2.45 10.62 4.33
CA ILE A 44 -2.14 9.30 3.77
C ILE A 44 -3.37 8.39 3.82
N ASP A 45 -3.98 8.24 4.99
CA ASP A 45 -5.11 7.34 5.19
C ASP A 45 -6.30 7.74 4.30
N GLU A 46 -6.60 9.03 4.22
CA GLU A 46 -7.66 9.56 3.33
C GLU A 46 -7.40 9.24 1.85
N VAL A 47 -6.16 9.37 1.39
CA VAL A 47 -5.79 9.01 0.00
C VAL A 47 -5.87 7.51 -0.23
N LEU A 48 -5.39 6.69 0.72
CA LEU A 48 -5.41 5.23 0.59
C LEU A 48 -6.84 4.68 0.57
N VAL A 49 -7.76 5.26 1.34
CA VAL A 49 -9.20 4.95 1.25
C VAL A 49 -9.72 5.19 -0.16
N LYS A 50 -9.46 6.37 -0.75
CA LYS A 50 -9.90 6.67 -2.12
C LYS A 50 -9.29 5.74 -3.16
N LEU A 51 -8.00 5.41 -3.04
CA LEU A 51 -7.33 4.49 -3.96
C LEU A 51 -7.90 3.07 -3.87
N ARG A 52 -8.31 2.63 -2.67
CA ARG A 52 -8.99 1.35 -2.47
C ARG A 52 -10.39 1.37 -3.08
N ASP A 53 -11.15 2.43 -2.85
CA ASP A 53 -12.52 2.58 -3.37
C ASP A 53 -12.54 2.63 -4.91
N GLU A 54 -11.49 3.19 -5.52
CA GLU A 54 -11.27 3.18 -6.97
C GLU A 54 -10.69 1.86 -7.50
N GLY A 55 -10.41 0.89 -6.63
CA GLY A 55 -9.84 -0.41 -6.98
C GLY A 55 -8.36 -0.39 -7.37
N LEU A 56 -7.67 0.75 -7.25
CA LEU A 56 -6.24 0.90 -7.54
C LEU A 56 -5.37 0.19 -6.50
N GLN A 57 -5.76 0.24 -5.23
CA GLN A 57 -5.13 -0.51 -4.14
C GLN A 57 -6.02 -1.72 -3.77
N SER A 58 -5.42 -2.89 -3.59
CA SER A 58 -6.12 -4.07 -3.10
C SER A 58 -5.20 -4.98 -2.28
N ASP A 59 -5.53 -5.15 -1.00
CA ASP A 59 -4.83 -6.08 -0.12
C ASP A 59 -4.99 -7.56 -0.55
N VAL A 60 -6.10 -7.91 -1.20
CA VAL A 60 -6.32 -9.25 -1.79
C VAL A 60 -5.33 -9.51 -2.93
N ARG A 61 -5.32 -8.68 -3.99
CA ARG A 61 -4.35 -8.80 -5.09
C ARG A 61 -2.90 -8.77 -4.60
N PHE A 62 -2.59 -7.92 -3.61
CA PHE A 62 -1.28 -7.94 -2.96
C PHE A 62 -0.95 -9.29 -2.35
N THR A 63 -1.88 -9.86 -1.57
CA THR A 63 -1.68 -11.14 -0.88
C THR A 63 -1.44 -12.27 -1.87
N GLU A 64 -2.25 -12.37 -2.92
CA GLU A 64 -2.10 -13.38 -3.97
C GLU A 64 -0.73 -13.29 -4.65
N ALA A 65 -0.35 -12.08 -5.10
CA ALA A 65 0.94 -11.84 -5.73
C ALA A 65 2.12 -12.13 -4.78
N TYR A 66 1.99 -11.75 -3.50
CA TYR A 66 3.01 -11.96 -2.48
C TYR A 66 3.21 -13.45 -2.18
N VAL A 67 2.12 -14.19 -1.94
CA VAL A 67 2.15 -15.64 -1.69
C VAL A 67 2.79 -16.36 -2.87
N TYR A 68 2.35 -16.08 -4.10
CA TYR A 68 2.91 -16.69 -5.30
C TYR A 68 4.42 -16.42 -5.40
N PHE A 69 4.85 -15.16 -5.26
CA PHE A 69 6.26 -14.79 -5.31
C PHE A 69 7.10 -15.51 -4.24
N ARG A 70 6.58 -15.64 -3.01
CA ARG A 70 7.30 -16.29 -1.92
C ARG A 70 7.41 -17.80 -2.09
N ILE A 71 6.38 -18.46 -2.60
CA ILE A 71 6.43 -19.88 -2.95
C ILE A 71 7.52 -20.12 -4.00
N GLN A 72 7.59 -19.29 -5.04
CA GLN A 72 8.64 -19.38 -6.07
C GLN A 72 10.06 -19.18 -5.53
N LYS A 73 10.20 -18.56 -4.35
CA LYS A 73 11.46 -18.40 -3.63
C LYS A 73 11.73 -19.49 -2.57
N GLY A 74 10.87 -20.51 -2.49
CA GLY A 74 11.03 -21.63 -1.56
C GLY A 74 10.59 -21.35 -0.12
N TYR A 75 9.83 -20.28 0.12
CA TYR A 75 9.32 -19.97 1.46
C TYR A 75 8.14 -20.88 1.80
N GLY A 76 8.17 -21.47 3.00
CA GLY A 76 7.07 -22.28 3.51
C GLY A 76 5.87 -21.44 3.99
N PRO A 77 4.66 -22.04 4.07
CA PRO A 77 3.40 -21.33 4.34
C PRO A 77 3.38 -20.59 5.68
N ILE A 78 3.96 -21.17 6.74
CA ILE A 78 4.05 -20.54 8.07
C ILE A 78 4.82 -19.21 8.00
N ARG A 79 5.94 -19.19 7.26
CA ARG A 79 6.75 -17.97 7.10
C ARG A 79 6.00 -16.92 6.27
N ILE A 80 5.30 -17.34 5.22
CA ILE A 80 4.50 -16.46 4.37
C ILE A 80 3.37 -15.81 5.17
N GLN A 81 2.64 -16.58 5.98
CA GLN A 81 1.59 -16.05 6.87
C GLN A 81 2.15 -15.05 7.88
N ALA A 82 3.29 -15.35 8.51
CA ALA A 82 3.93 -14.42 9.43
C ALA A 82 4.34 -13.10 8.75
N ASP A 83 4.84 -13.18 7.52
CA ASP A 83 5.20 -11.99 6.73
C ASP A 83 3.99 -11.14 6.34
N LEU A 84 2.85 -11.78 6.04
CA LEU A 84 1.59 -11.12 5.70
C LEU A 84 1.02 -10.39 6.93
N LYS A 85 1.03 -11.03 8.11
CA LYS A 85 0.62 -10.40 9.38
C LYS A 85 1.46 -9.16 9.72
N GLN A 86 2.76 -9.21 9.50
CA GLN A 86 3.64 -8.03 9.66
C GLN A 86 3.32 -6.88 8.70
N ARG A 87 2.49 -7.12 7.69
CA ARG A 87 2.03 -6.15 6.69
C ARG A 87 0.55 -5.81 6.84
N GLY A 88 -0.06 -6.13 7.97
CA GLY A 88 -1.45 -5.84 8.28
C GLY A 88 -2.46 -6.70 7.52
N ILE A 89 -2.05 -7.89 7.06
CA ILE A 89 -2.92 -8.87 6.41
C ILE A 89 -3.13 -10.05 7.37
N ASP A 90 -4.39 -10.30 7.75
CA ASP A 90 -4.78 -11.39 8.66
C ASP A 90 -5.12 -12.72 7.95
#